data_AF-A0A6U6BN08-F1
#
_entry.id   AF-A0A6U6BN08-F1
#
_cell.length_a   1.000
_cell.length_b   1.000
_cell.length_c   1.000
_cell.angle_alpha   90.00
_cell.angle_beta   90.00
_cell.angle_gamma   90.00
#
_symmetry.space_group_name_H-M   'P 1'
#
loop_
_entity.id
_entity.type
_entity.pdbx_description
1 polymer ?
#
loop_
_entity_poly.entity_id
_entity_poly.type
_entity_poly.pdbx_seq_one_letter_code
_entity_poly.pdbx_strand_id
1 'polypeptide(L)'
;MQDGSAIMVELHPDGEPVDSFLQRLRKEWSGGDGEGDTTSSRKEFLVFLGDDKGLENEDSSLIQEMASKVRGRYHKVALGSSMLLASHCIVVMNFLLDSMLHACPQRLWDGPGKLVEKRRKQTQARRKKHQKTGTASERCTDPNMLKDP
;
A
#
# COMPACT_ATOMS: atom_id res chain seq x y z
N MET A 1 -17.20 20.81 -16.68
CA MET A 1 -17.69 19.52 -16.15
C MET A 1 -16.49 18.80 -15.59
N GLN A 2 -16.45 18.49 -14.28
CA GLN A 2 -15.28 17.86 -13.66
C GLN A 2 -15.32 16.35 -13.92
N ASP A 3 -14.23 15.81 -14.48
CA ASP A 3 -13.98 14.37 -14.58
C ASP A 3 -13.81 13.79 -13.17
N GLY A 4 -14.36 12.59 -12.92
CA GLY A 4 -14.27 11.96 -11.61
C GLY A 4 -12.81 11.64 -11.27
N SER A 5 -12.38 12.06 -10.10
CA SER A 5 -11.00 11.91 -9.63
C SER A 5 -10.70 10.50 -9.10
N ALA A 6 -11.70 9.63 -9.00
CA ALA A 6 -11.56 8.31 -8.38
C ALA A 6 -11.04 7.24 -9.35
N ILE A 7 -10.03 6.49 -8.92
CA ILE A 7 -9.49 5.30 -9.56
C ILE A 7 -9.88 4.10 -8.71
N MET A 8 -10.73 3.24 -9.27
CA MET A 8 -11.21 2.01 -8.66
C MET A 8 -10.44 0.83 -9.24
N VAL A 9 -9.79 0.06 -8.38
CA VAL A 9 -8.93 -1.06 -8.77
C VAL A 9 -9.40 -2.34 -8.12
N GLU A 10 -9.83 -3.30 -8.91
CA GLU A 10 -10.06 -4.67 -8.45
C GLU A 10 -8.76 -5.46 -8.59
N LEU A 11 -8.31 -6.11 -7.50
CA LEU A 11 -7.21 -7.05 -7.61
C LEU A 11 -7.73 -8.43 -8.02
N HIS A 12 -7.30 -8.86 -9.20
CA HIS A 12 -7.75 -10.10 -9.81
C HIS A 12 -6.58 -10.78 -10.54
N PRO A 13 -6.42 -12.11 -10.46
CA PRO A 13 -5.33 -12.83 -11.12
C PRO A 13 -5.26 -12.59 -12.64
N ASP A 14 -6.42 -12.53 -13.29
CA ASP A 14 -6.54 -12.29 -14.74
C ASP A 14 -6.48 -10.80 -15.14
N GLY A 15 -6.13 -9.91 -14.21
CA GLY A 15 -6.00 -8.47 -14.46
C GLY A 15 -4.72 -8.10 -15.22
N GLU A 16 -4.64 -6.84 -15.64
CA GLU A 16 -3.39 -6.31 -16.21
C GLU A 16 -2.28 -6.28 -15.12
N PRO A 17 -1.00 -6.56 -15.44
CA PRO A 17 0.07 -6.50 -14.46
C PRO A 17 0.18 -5.11 -13.80
N VAL A 18 0.25 -5.07 -12.48
CA VAL A 18 0.25 -3.82 -11.68
C VAL A 18 1.32 -2.83 -12.12
N ASP A 19 2.51 -3.28 -12.49
CA ASP A 19 3.59 -2.39 -12.94
C ASP A 19 3.22 -1.65 -14.22
N SER A 20 2.58 -2.34 -15.17
CA SER A 20 2.15 -1.75 -16.45
C SER A 20 1.04 -0.73 -16.21
N PHE A 21 0.07 -1.08 -15.35
CA PHE A 21 -1.00 -0.19 -14.92
C PHE A 21 -0.48 1.09 -14.27
N LEU A 22 0.41 0.97 -13.27
CA LEU A 22 0.95 2.12 -12.53
C LEU A 22 1.85 2.99 -13.41
N GLN A 23 2.64 2.42 -14.32
CA GLN A 23 3.42 3.19 -15.28
C GLN A 23 2.54 4.00 -16.23
N ARG A 24 1.44 3.41 -16.72
CA ARG A 24 0.46 4.09 -17.57
C ARG A 24 -0.19 5.24 -16.81
N LEU A 25 -0.69 4.99 -15.60
CA LEU A 25 -1.24 6.04 -14.73
C LEU A 25 -0.24 7.17 -14.47
N ARG A 26 1.02 6.84 -14.17
CA ARG A 26 2.06 7.85 -13.92
C ARG A 26 2.27 8.75 -15.14
N LYS A 27 2.29 8.18 -16.35
CA LYS A 27 2.43 8.95 -17.60
C LYS A 27 1.23 9.86 -17.82
N GLU A 28 0.02 9.33 -17.66
CA GLU A 28 -1.22 10.11 -17.75
C GLU A 28 -1.23 11.30 -16.78
N TRP A 29 -0.68 11.12 -15.58
CA TRP A 29 -0.64 12.17 -14.56
C TRP A 29 0.51 13.15 -14.74
N SER A 30 1.60 12.73 -15.41
CA SER A 30 2.77 13.57 -15.67
C SER A 30 2.65 14.35 -17.00
N GLY A 31 1.81 13.89 -17.92
CA GLY A 31 1.60 14.48 -19.25
C GLY A 31 0.42 15.45 -19.35
N GLY A 32 -0.11 15.93 -18.22
CA GLY A 32 -1.09 17.02 -18.21
C GLY A 32 -0.39 18.35 -18.45
N ASP A 33 -0.49 18.86 -19.66
CA ASP A 33 0.08 20.12 -20.12
C ASP A 33 -0.42 21.34 -19.34
N GLY A 34 0.46 22.31 -19.10
CA GLY A 34 0.09 23.73 -19.01
C GLY A 34 0.26 24.38 -17.64
N GLU A 35 1.28 25.24 -17.57
CA GLU A 35 1.40 26.41 -16.72
C GLU A 35 0.05 27.04 -16.32
N GLY A 36 -0.44 26.71 -15.12
CA GLY A 36 -1.72 27.24 -14.63
C GLY A 36 -2.33 26.35 -13.55
N ASP A 37 -2.11 26.72 -12.30
CA ASP A 37 -2.76 26.21 -11.08
C ASP A 37 -2.21 24.89 -10.52
N THR A 38 -1.34 25.03 -9.51
CA THR A 38 -0.70 23.98 -8.69
C THR A 38 -1.67 23.21 -7.77
N THR A 39 -2.94 23.08 -8.13
CA THR A 39 -3.86 22.17 -7.47
C THR A 39 -3.83 20.83 -8.20
N SER A 40 -2.77 20.04 -7.96
CA SER A 40 -2.77 18.60 -8.25
C SER A 40 -4.10 18.03 -7.75
N SER A 41 -5.02 17.72 -8.66
CA SER A 41 -6.30 17.13 -8.30
C SER A 41 -5.99 15.84 -7.56
N ARG A 42 -6.31 15.81 -6.26
CA ARG A 42 -6.11 14.62 -5.44
C ARG A 42 -7.00 13.53 -6.05
N LYS A 43 -6.36 12.58 -6.72
CA LYS A 43 -7.05 11.42 -7.25
C LYS A 43 -7.22 10.41 -6.12
N GLU A 44 -8.44 10.00 -5.88
CA GLU A 44 -8.75 9.01 -4.85
C GLU A 44 -8.46 7.63 -5.43
N PHE A 45 -7.79 6.78 -4.64
CA PHE A 45 -7.45 5.42 -5.04
C PHE A 45 -8.21 4.45 -4.15
N LEU A 46 -9.13 3.69 -4.74
CA LEU A 46 -9.91 2.67 -4.06
C LEU A 46 -9.49 1.30 -4.58
N VAL A 47 -9.06 0.42 -3.69
CA VAL A 47 -8.66 -0.95 -4.03
C VAL A 47 -9.68 -1.92 -3.44
N PHE A 48 -10.24 -2.76 -4.30
CA PHE A 48 -11.20 -3.80 -3.96
C PHE A 48 -10.47 -5.15 -3.92
N LEU A 49 -10.72 -5.87 -2.82
CA LEU A 49 -10.12 -7.16 -2.51
C LEU A 49 -11.23 -8.12 -2.12
N GLY A 50 -11.19 -9.32 -2.68
CA GLY A 50 -11.98 -10.43 -2.17
C GLY A 50 -11.39 -10.99 -0.87
N ASP A 51 -12.21 -11.75 -0.17
CA ASP A 51 -11.76 -12.58 0.96
C ASP A 51 -11.09 -13.87 0.44
N ASP A 52 -11.10 -14.95 1.24
CA ASP A 52 -10.56 -16.25 0.83
C ASP A 52 -11.27 -16.88 -0.38
N LYS A 53 -12.50 -16.43 -0.69
CA LYS A 53 -13.29 -16.91 -1.84
C LYS A 53 -13.15 -16.00 -3.06
N GLY A 54 -12.61 -14.80 -2.90
CA GLY A 54 -12.49 -13.82 -3.97
C GLY A 54 -13.74 -12.94 -4.10
N LEU A 55 -13.79 -12.15 -5.18
CA LEU A 55 -14.98 -11.37 -5.56
C LEU A 55 -15.73 -12.14 -6.64
N GLU A 56 -17.05 -12.15 -6.56
CA GLU A 56 -17.88 -12.79 -7.57
C GLU A 56 -18.11 -11.84 -8.76
N ASN A 57 -18.59 -12.39 -9.88
CA ASN A 57 -18.87 -11.58 -11.09
C ASN A 57 -19.90 -10.46 -10.83
N GLU A 58 -20.82 -10.70 -9.90
CA GLU A 58 -21.83 -9.72 -9.48
C GLU A 58 -21.17 -8.54 -8.75
N ASP A 59 -20.17 -8.81 -7.90
CA ASP A 59 -19.40 -7.77 -7.21
C ASP A 59 -18.58 -6.94 -8.19
N SER A 60 -17.87 -7.58 -9.13
CA SER A 60 -17.13 -6.88 -10.19
C SER A 60 -18.03 -5.96 -11.01
N SER A 61 -19.24 -6.42 -11.33
CA SER A 61 -20.24 -5.64 -12.07
C SER A 61 -20.72 -4.44 -11.26
N LEU A 62 -20.95 -4.63 -9.96
CA LEU A 62 -21.32 -3.55 -9.04
C LEU A 62 -20.20 -2.49 -8.92
N ILE A 63 -18.95 -2.92 -8.82
CA ILE A 63 -17.80 -2.01 -8.75
C ILE A 63 -17.69 -1.17 -10.04
N GLN A 64 -17.87 -1.80 -11.21
CA GLN A 64 -17.86 -1.10 -12.49
C GLN A 64 -19.02 -0.09 -12.61
N GLU A 65 -20.21 -0.45 -12.13
CA GLU A 65 -21.35 0.45 -12.08
C GLU A 65 -21.09 1.64 -11.15
N MET A 66 -20.52 1.40 -9.97
CA MET A 66 -20.14 2.46 -9.02
C MET A 66 -19.12 3.41 -9.63
N ALA A 67 -18.09 2.90 -10.30
CA ALA A 67 -17.11 3.72 -11.01
C ALA A 67 -17.79 4.65 -12.01
N SER A 68 -18.75 4.11 -12.78
CA SER A 68 -19.51 4.89 -13.77
C SER A 68 -20.35 6.00 -13.11
N LYS A 69 -21.01 5.71 -11.99
CA LYS A 69 -21.81 6.68 -11.23
C LYS A 69 -21.00 7.85 -10.70
N VAL A 70 -19.77 7.59 -10.24
CA VAL A 70 -18.87 8.64 -9.71
C VAL A 70 -17.96 9.25 -10.79
N ARG A 71 -18.19 8.90 -12.07
CA ARG A 71 -17.31 9.28 -13.20
C ARG A 71 -15.84 8.87 -12.99
N GLY A 72 -15.62 7.86 -12.16
CA GLY A 72 -14.33 7.26 -11.89
C GLY A 72 -13.93 6.26 -12.97
N ARG A 73 -12.74 5.70 -12.82
CA ARG A 73 -12.19 4.70 -13.75
C ARG A 73 -12.04 3.36 -13.03
N TYR A 74 -12.60 2.31 -13.60
CA TYR A 74 -12.46 0.95 -13.09
C TYR A 74 -11.35 0.20 -13.83
N HIS A 75 -10.50 -0.48 -13.08
CA HIS A 75 -9.39 -1.28 -13.59
C HIS A 75 -9.30 -2.62 -12.86
N LYS A 76 -9.05 -3.69 -13.62
CA LYS A 76 -8.76 -5.01 -13.08
C LYS A 76 -7.26 -5.27 -13.18
N VAL A 77 -6.61 -5.50 -12.05
CA VAL A 77 -5.14 -5.49 -11.94
C VAL A 77 -4.63 -6.74 -11.21
N ALA A 78 -3.53 -7.32 -11.70
CA ALA A 78 -2.85 -8.45 -11.08
C ALA A 78 -1.57 -8.00 -10.37
N LEU A 79 -1.39 -8.44 -9.11
CA LEU A 79 -0.17 -8.19 -8.33
C LEU A 79 1.01 -9.11 -8.71
N GLY A 80 0.74 -10.19 -9.44
CA GLY A 80 1.73 -11.20 -9.80
C GLY A 80 1.08 -12.54 -10.10
N SER A 81 1.89 -13.57 -10.28
CA SER A 81 1.45 -14.93 -10.65
C SER A 81 1.01 -15.79 -9.46
N SER A 82 1.18 -15.32 -8.24
CA SER A 82 0.87 -16.08 -7.02
C SER A 82 -0.38 -15.52 -6.33
N MET A 83 -1.21 -16.43 -5.82
CA MET A 83 -2.33 -16.04 -4.96
C MET A 83 -1.79 -15.56 -3.61
N LEU A 84 -2.27 -14.40 -3.18
CA LEU A 84 -1.86 -13.74 -1.94
C LEU A 84 -3.06 -13.59 -1.02
N LEU A 85 -2.79 -13.61 0.29
CA LEU A 85 -3.78 -13.21 1.28
C LEU A 85 -4.13 -11.72 1.07
N ALA A 86 -5.38 -11.35 1.33
CA ALA A 86 -5.84 -9.95 1.22
C ALA A 86 -4.93 -8.98 2.00
N SER A 87 -4.46 -9.38 3.19
CA SER A 87 -3.52 -8.60 4.00
C SER A 87 -2.18 -8.33 3.29
N HIS A 88 -1.64 -9.30 2.57
CA HIS A 88 -0.42 -9.12 1.77
C HIS A 88 -0.67 -8.22 0.57
N CYS A 89 -1.83 -8.37 -0.09
CA CYS A 89 -2.23 -7.51 -1.20
C CYS A 89 -2.27 -6.04 -0.80
N ILE A 90 -2.82 -5.72 0.38
CA ILE A 90 -2.86 -4.35 0.93
C ILE A 90 -1.44 -3.80 1.07
N VAL A 91 -0.53 -4.56 1.68
CA VAL A 91 0.86 -4.11 1.92
C VAL A 91 1.58 -3.86 0.59
N VAL A 92 1.47 -4.79 -0.36
CA VAL A 92 2.11 -4.70 -1.67
C VAL A 92 1.56 -3.51 -2.46
N MET A 93 0.24 -3.35 -2.53
CA MET A 93 -0.36 -2.21 -3.24
C MET A 93 0.07 -0.88 -2.64
N ASN A 94 0.06 -0.73 -1.32
CA ASN A 94 0.53 0.51 -0.68
C ASN A 94 2.00 0.79 -1.01
N PHE A 95 2.87 -0.22 -0.91
CA PHE A 95 4.28 -0.08 -1.28
C PHE A 95 4.46 0.37 -2.73
N LEU A 96 3.72 -0.22 -3.67
CA LEU A 96 3.81 0.11 -5.10
C LEU A 96 3.29 1.53 -5.38
N LEU A 97 2.14 1.91 -4.79
CA LEU A 97 1.58 3.26 -4.92
C LEU A 97 2.56 4.31 -4.36
N ASP A 98 3.16 4.05 -3.20
CA ASP A 98 4.14 4.94 -2.59
C ASP A 98 5.41 5.10 -3.44
N SER A 99 5.88 3.99 -4.01
CA SER A 99 7.13 3.95 -4.78
C SER A 99 6.98 4.53 -6.17
N MET A 100 5.84 4.30 -6.84
CA MET A 100 5.66 4.59 -8.26
C MET A 100 4.78 5.80 -8.55
N LEU A 101 3.75 6.06 -7.75
CA LEU A 101 2.80 7.17 -7.98
C LEU A 101 3.02 8.35 -7.03
N HIS A 102 3.11 8.09 -5.73
CA HIS A 102 3.19 9.17 -4.74
C HIS A 102 4.60 9.75 -4.56
N ALA A 103 5.64 9.02 -4.99
CA ALA A 103 7.04 9.35 -4.72
C ALA A 103 7.29 9.67 -3.23
N CYS A 104 6.51 9.04 -2.34
CA CYS A 104 6.49 9.30 -0.91
C CYS A 104 7.90 9.12 -0.28
N PRO A 105 8.72 8.13 -0.70
CA PRO A 105 10.08 7.98 -0.20
C PRO A 105 11.15 8.88 -0.86
N GLN A 106 10.81 9.79 -1.77
CA GLN A 106 11.77 10.79 -2.26
C GLN A 106 11.38 12.18 -1.75
N ARG A 107 10.10 12.54 -1.82
CA ARG A 107 9.60 13.86 -1.40
C ARG A 107 9.58 14.10 0.12
N LEU A 108 9.46 13.06 0.94
CA LEU A 108 9.67 13.17 2.40
C LEU A 108 11.14 13.44 2.80
N TRP A 109 12.08 13.25 1.86
CA TRP A 109 13.52 13.26 2.10
C TRP A 109 14.26 14.35 1.30
N ASP A 110 13.52 15.20 0.58
CA ASP A 110 14.03 16.39 -0.13
C ASP A 110 14.42 17.54 0.82
N GLY A 111 14.34 17.34 2.15
CA GLY A 111 14.99 18.20 3.15
C GLY A 111 16.46 17.84 3.38
N PRO A 112 17.32 18.75 3.90
CA PRO A 112 18.77 18.57 3.92
C PRO A 112 19.15 17.25 4.63
N GLY A 113 19.76 16.34 3.86
CA GLY A 113 19.93 14.90 4.19
C GLY A 113 20.58 14.56 5.54
N LYS A 114 21.17 15.53 6.24
CA LYS A 114 21.77 15.33 7.58
C LYS A 114 20.75 15.01 8.68
N LEU A 115 19.53 15.56 8.64
CA LEU A 115 18.50 15.30 9.67
C LEU A 115 17.84 13.94 9.51
N VAL A 116 17.69 13.50 8.27
CA VAL A 116 17.14 12.22 7.84
C VAL A 116 18.02 11.06 8.30
N GLU A 117 19.33 11.18 8.05
CA GLU A 117 20.28 10.15 8.43
C GLU A 117 20.38 9.99 9.95
N LYS A 118 20.25 11.10 10.69
CA LYS A 118 20.17 11.12 12.15
C LYS A 118 18.92 10.41 12.67
N ARG A 119 17.73 10.66 12.09
CA ARG A 119 16.49 9.96 12.47
C ARG A 119 16.55 8.47 12.14
N ARG A 120 17.07 8.08 10.98
CA ARG A 120 17.29 6.66 10.62
C ARG A 120 18.22 5.97 11.61
N LYS A 121 19.37 6.58 11.94
CA LYS A 121 20.32 6.05 12.93
C LYS A 121 19.69 5.93 14.32
N GLN A 122 18.86 6.90 14.74
CA GLN A 122 18.12 6.84 16.01
C GLN A 122 17.08 5.72 16.05
N THR A 123 16.26 5.57 14.99
CA THR A 123 15.23 4.52 14.93
C THR A 123 15.86 3.12 14.88
N GLN A 124 16.97 2.94 14.15
CA GLN A 124 17.72 1.68 14.14
C GLN A 124 18.37 1.39 15.49
N ALA A 125 18.93 2.39 16.18
CA ALA A 125 19.50 2.23 17.52
C ALA A 125 18.43 1.82 18.56
N ARG A 126 17.23 2.42 18.49
CA ARG A 126 16.10 2.04 19.36
C ARG A 126 15.67 0.59 19.15
N ARG A 127 15.58 0.13 17.90
CA ARG A 127 15.24 -1.28 17.58
C ARG A 127 16.29 -2.25 18.11
N LYS A 128 17.59 -1.94 17.96
CA LYS A 128 18.69 -2.75 18.52
C LYS A 128 18.66 -2.80 20.05
N LYS A 129 18.27 -1.70 20.71
CA LYS A 129 18.13 -1.66 22.17
C LYS A 129 16.98 -2.54 22.65
N HIS A 130 15.83 -2.48 21.97
CA HIS A 130 14.68 -3.35 22.27
C HIS A 130 14.97 -4.84 22.03
N GLN A 131 15.73 -5.19 20.99
CA GLN A 131 16.18 -6.57 20.79
C GLN A 131 17.11 -7.07 21.89
N LYS A 132 18.01 -6.21 22.40
CA LYS A 132 18.90 -6.57 23.51
C LYS A 132 18.18 -6.69 24.87
N THR A 133 17.10 -5.94 25.08
CA THR A 133 16.28 -6.05 26.29
C THR A 133 15.23 -7.16 26.22
N GLY A 134 14.79 -7.56 25.02
CA GLY A 134 13.85 -8.67 24.83
C GLY A 134 14.45 -10.06 25.06
N THR A 135 15.78 -10.19 25.01
CA THR A 135 16.49 -11.45 25.31
C THR A 135 16.78 -11.66 26.81
N ALA A 136 16.32 -10.77 27.70
CA ALA A 136 16.51 -10.89 29.14
C ALA A 136 15.25 -11.36 29.90
N SER A 137 14.17 -11.72 29.20
CA SER A 137 12.87 -12.09 29.82
C SER A 137 12.54 -13.58 29.74
N GLU A 138 13.53 -14.46 29.61
CA GLU A 138 13.33 -15.92 29.74
C GLU A 138 14.46 -16.53 30.57
N ARG A 139 14.39 -16.34 31.89
CA ARG A 139 14.91 -17.26 32.91
C ARG A 139 14.49 -16.79 34.31
N CYS A 140 13.23 -17.01 34.64
CA CYS A 140 12.83 -17.33 36.01
C CYS A 140 12.17 -18.71 35.95
N THR A 141 13.01 -19.74 36.05
CA THR A 141 12.58 -21.08 36.46
C THR A 141 12.03 -20.97 37.87
N ASP A 142 10.74 -21.28 38.06
CA ASP A 142 10.16 -21.55 39.38
C ASP A 142 10.87 -22.77 39.99
N PRO A 143 11.51 -22.65 41.17
CA PRO A 143 12.01 -23.79 41.91
C PRO A 143 11.06 -24.01 43.09
N ASN A 144 9.92 -24.66 42.87
CA ASN A 144 9.30 -25.47 43.91
C ASN A 144 8.27 -26.45 43.33
N MET A 145 8.81 -27.57 42.90
CA MET A 145 8.14 -28.86 42.84
C MET A 145 7.87 -29.37 44.26
N LEU A 146 6.67 -29.94 44.44
CA LEU A 146 6.31 -31.06 45.30
C LEU A 146 6.85 -31.07 46.74
N LYS A 147 5.93 -30.98 47.71
CA LYS A 147 5.86 -31.94 48.83
C LYS A 147 4.40 -32.17 49.24
N ASP A 148 3.81 -33.24 48.72
CA ASP A 148 2.80 -34.03 49.46
C ASP A 148 3.55 -34.97 50.42
N PRO A 149 2.94 -35.30 51.57
CA PRO A 149 2.16 -36.55 51.63
C PRO A 149 0.71 -36.37 52.12
#